data_AF-A0A535Z000-F1
#
_entry.id   AF-A0A535Z000-F1
#
_cell.length_a   1.000
_cell.length_b   1.000
_cell.length_c   1.000
_cell.angle_alpha   90.00
_cell.angle_beta   90.00
_cell.angle_gamma   90.00
#
_symmetry.space_group_name_H-M   'P 1'
#
loop_
_entity.id
_entity.type
_entity.pdbx_description
1 polymer ?
#
loop_
_entity_poly.entity_id
_entity_poly.type
_entity_poly.pdbx_seq_one_letter_code
_entity_poly.pdbx_strand_id
1 'polypeptide(L)'
;MTPPARESVLAGVTYWSRDLGPYVWHEFDPERVRADLRAMASAQFRVVRTLLPWDRFMPTPDRVDDSRLRDLEVFLDVAAQETLSVIPVLFAQSIGDCVMLPVYAIDVGVKRPGVRAITDGVVQPGAPRDQYTDARMLEAELVWLDSMLAAFAGHPAVAMWDLGHDPANVMRPRRIDDMVRWAQLLKSRAGEREQQCMLTLSSRDVTTARGVRLGALAPSLDALGFDVDPKALGFTSEAVDARPLVFVTQLALRLAGGACPLYVHVDAPLPADAARFAAEAADALADIGSAARFAAAWSDGGPRTATVPPFDTHPELRMRGIVDITGERTAFGAAWLARVAAERERQTPEPWPDDIDVVEYYANLPESISDLYAGWRGASSDGPAMLG
;
A
#
# COMPACT_ATOMS: atom_id res chain seq x y z
N MET A 1 -35.38 14.93 0.98
CA MET A 1 -34.14 14.19 0.68
C MET A 1 -32.99 14.96 1.29
N THR A 2 -32.39 14.43 2.35
CA THR A 2 -31.09 14.94 2.84
C THR A 2 -30.08 14.66 1.73
N PRO A 3 -29.28 15.64 1.28
CA PRO A 3 -28.20 15.35 0.34
C PRO A 3 -27.29 14.27 0.97
N PRO A 4 -26.72 13.35 0.17
CA PRO A 4 -25.76 12.38 0.70
C PRO A 4 -24.67 13.14 1.45
N ALA A 5 -24.30 12.66 2.63
CA ALA A 5 -23.20 13.21 3.40
C ALA A 5 -21.96 13.26 2.50
N ARG A 6 -21.36 14.44 2.36
CA ARG A 6 -20.18 14.62 1.51
C ARG A 6 -19.01 13.88 2.17
N GLU A 7 -18.49 12.88 1.50
CA GLU A 7 -17.36 12.09 2.00
C GLU A 7 -16.07 12.90 1.82
N SER A 8 -15.22 12.99 2.86
CA SER A 8 -13.94 13.69 2.78
C SER A 8 -12.84 12.77 2.24
N VAL A 9 -11.90 13.32 1.46
CA VAL A 9 -10.71 12.55 1.05
C VAL A 9 -9.83 12.27 2.26
N LEU A 10 -9.57 10.99 2.54
CA LEU A 10 -8.76 10.58 3.69
C LEU A 10 -7.27 10.89 3.46
N ALA A 11 -6.63 11.45 4.48
CA ALA A 11 -5.18 11.63 4.54
C ALA A 11 -4.56 10.55 5.44
N GLY A 12 -3.70 9.73 4.85
CA GLY A 12 -3.05 8.62 5.54
C GLY A 12 -1.54 8.57 5.36
N VAL A 13 -0.89 7.75 6.16
CA VAL A 13 0.56 7.49 6.09
C VAL A 13 0.88 6.06 6.48
N THR A 14 1.82 5.40 5.80
CA THR A 14 2.34 4.12 6.24
C THR A 14 3.39 4.33 7.33
N TYR A 15 3.27 3.64 8.47
CA TYR A 15 4.22 3.79 9.56
C TYR A 15 5.53 3.06 9.26
N TRP A 16 6.54 3.84 8.92
CA TRP A 16 7.94 3.43 8.98
C TRP A 16 8.62 4.25 10.08
N SER A 17 9.31 3.56 10.98
CA SER A 17 10.08 4.18 12.05
C SER A 17 11.36 4.80 11.51
N ARG A 18 11.83 5.91 12.09
CA ARG A 18 13.15 6.49 11.74
C ARG A 18 14.29 5.51 11.95
N ASP A 19 14.25 4.74 13.03
CA ASP A 19 15.36 3.86 13.42
C ASP A 19 15.27 2.49 12.77
N LEU A 20 14.05 1.99 12.54
CA LEU A 20 13.79 0.60 12.15
C LEU A 20 13.15 0.48 10.76
N GLY A 21 12.72 1.59 10.15
CA GLY A 21 11.97 1.55 8.89
C GLY A 21 10.74 0.65 9.03
N PRO A 22 10.54 -0.34 8.13
CA PRO A 22 9.44 -1.29 8.21
C PRO A 22 9.60 -2.36 9.31
N TYR A 23 10.78 -2.45 9.96
CA TYR A 23 11.08 -3.45 11.00
C TYR A 23 10.62 -3.05 12.41
N VAL A 24 9.68 -2.11 12.53
CA VAL A 24 9.24 -1.59 13.84
C VAL A 24 8.74 -2.69 14.79
N TRP A 25 8.18 -3.78 14.25
CA TRP A 25 7.67 -4.90 15.03
C TRP A 25 8.74 -5.91 15.49
N HIS A 26 9.95 -5.84 14.93
CA HIS A 26 11.09 -6.67 15.33
C HIS A 26 11.70 -6.17 16.66
N GLU A 27 11.68 -4.85 16.86
CA GLU A 27 12.15 -4.16 18.08
C GLU A 27 11.09 -3.15 18.56
N PHE A 28 9.92 -3.67 18.95
CA PHE A 28 8.81 -2.82 19.39
C PHE A 28 9.15 -2.05 20.67
N ASP A 29 8.85 -0.75 20.65
CA ASP A 29 9.09 0.18 21.75
C ASP A 29 7.85 1.09 21.91
N PRO A 30 7.08 0.96 22.99
CA PRO A 30 5.83 1.70 23.16
C PRO A 30 6.04 3.22 23.28
N GLU A 31 7.18 3.69 23.80
CA GLU A 31 7.46 5.12 23.91
C GLU A 31 7.73 5.73 22.54
N ARG A 32 8.47 5.01 21.70
CA ARG A 32 8.71 5.38 20.30
C ARG A 32 7.42 5.44 19.50
N VAL A 33 6.60 4.39 19.59
CA VAL A 33 5.30 4.33 18.92
C VAL A 33 4.41 5.49 19.34
N ARG A 34 4.36 5.80 20.64
CA ARG A 34 3.59 6.96 21.14
C ARG A 34 4.09 8.28 20.59
N ALA A 35 5.40 8.50 20.59
CA ALA A 35 5.98 9.72 20.03
C ALA A 35 5.68 9.86 18.53
N ASP A 36 5.83 8.78 17.76
CA ASP A 36 5.61 8.77 16.32
C ASP A 36 4.13 8.96 15.96
N LEU A 37 3.21 8.22 16.59
CA LEU A 37 1.77 8.35 16.35
C LEU A 37 1.26 9.75 16.71
N ARG A 38 1.72 10.30 17.84
CA ARG A 38 1.38 11.68 18.22
C ARG A 38 1.90 12.70 17.20
N ALA A 39 3.09 12.48 16.65
CA ALA A 39 3.63 13.34 15.61
C ALA A 39 2.84 13.24 14.29
N MET A 40 2.38 12.04 13.91
CA MET A 40 1.50 11.84 12.76
C MET A 40 0.14 12.53 12.95
N ALA A 41 -0.47 12.40 14.13
CA ALA A 41 -1.72 13.08 14.47
C ALA A 41 -1.54 14.62 14.45
N SER A 42 -0.44 15.11 15.00
CA SER A 42 -0.09 16.55 14.96
C SER A 42 0.17 17.06 13.53
N ALA A 43 0.58 16.17 12.62
CA ALA A 43 0.69 16.44 11.19
C ALA A 43 -0.64 16.30 10.43
N GLN A 44 -1.75 16.10 11.15
CA GLN A 44 -3.13 16.01 10.63
C GLN A 44 -3.41 14.77 9.77
N PHE A 45 -2.57 13.73 9.87
CA PHE A 45 -2.97 12.41 9.38
C PHE A 45 -4.13 11.88 10.21
N ARG A 46 -5.05 11.16 9.55
CA ARG A 46 -6.20 10.52 10.20
C ARG A 46 -6.08 9.01 10.25
N VAL A 47 -5.30 8.45 9.32
CA VAL A 47 -5.15 7.01 9.15
C VAL A 47 -3.68 6.63 9.10
N VAL A 48 -3.30 5.65 9.90
CA VAL A 48 -1.96 5.05 9.88
C VAL A 48 -2.08 3.63 9.35
N ARG A 49 -1.35 3.33 8.29
CA ARG A 49 -1.21 1.96 7.77
C ARG A 49 0.04 1.33 8.39
N THR A 50 -0.05 0.13 8.93
CA THR A 50 1.09 -0.55 9.57
C THR A 50 1.24 -1.97 9.04
N LEU A 51 2.44 -2.29 8.56
CA LEU A 51 2.77 -3.61 8.04
C LEU A 51 3.05 -4.55 9.21
N LEU A 52 2.28 -5.63 9.37
CA LEU A 52 2.49 -6.61 10.43
C LEU A 52 3.28 -7.80 9.87
N PRO A 53 4.61 -7.84 10.01
CA PRO A 53 5.42 -8.81 9.27
C PRO A 53 5.13 -10.25 9.74
N TRP A 54 4.88 -11.14 8.77
CA TRP A 54 4.39 -12.50 9.02
C TRP A 54 5.36 -13.30 9.89
N ASP A 55 6.66 -13.19 9.65
CA ASP A 55 7.70 -13.86 10.43
C ASP A 55 7.66 -13.53 11.92
N ARG A 56 7.22 -12.31 12.28
CA ARG A 56 7.12 -11.87 13.67
C ARG A 56 5.78 -12.22 14.29
N PHE A 57 4.68 -11.98 13.58
CA PHE A 57 3.35 -12.20 14.14
C PHE A 57 2.98 -13.68 14.19
N MET A 58 3.48 -14.50 13.27
CA MET A 58 3.11 -15.91 13.21
C MET A 58 4.34 -16.78 12.88
N PRO A 59 5.29 -16.91 13.83
CA PRO A 59 6.55 -17.63 13.63
C PRO A 59 6.36 -19.15 13.46
N THR A 60 5.24 -19.70 13.93
CA THR A 60 4.81 -21.09 13.69
C THR A 60 3.47 -21.12 12.93
N PRO A 61 3.20 -22.14 12.10
CA PRO A 61 2.03 -22.14 11.21
C PRO A 61 0.69 -22.36 11.91
N ASP A 62 0.68 -22.62 13.21
CA ASP A 62 -0.49 -23.00 14.00
C ASP A 62 -0.92 -21.92 15.01
N ARG A 63 -0.15 -20.85 15.19
CA ARG A 63 -0.44 -19.85 16.22
C ARG A 63 0.23 -18.49 15.97
N VAL A 64 -0.52 -17.44 16.29
CA VAL A 64 -0.01 -16.06 16.39
C VAL A 64 0.72 -15.85 17.72
N ASP A 65 1.84 -15.13 17.69
CA ASP A 65 2.64 -14.81 18.87
C ASP A 65 1.89 -13.86 19.82
N ASP A 66 1.59 -14.34 21.04
CA ASP A 66 0.87 -13.55 22.05
C ASP A 66 1.57 -12.24 22.44
N SER A 67 2.90 -12.17 22.37
CA SER A 67 3.63 -10.94 22.65
C SER A 67 3.39 -9.91 21.55
N ARG A 68 3.32 -10.34 20.28
CA ARG A 68 2.98 -9.44 19.17
C ARG A 68 1.53 -8.96 19.23
N LEU A 69 0.60 -9.81 19.70
CA LEU A 69 -0.77 -9.37 19.96
C LEU A 69 -0.81 -8.26 21.02
N ARG A 70 -0.12 -8.43 22.16
CA ARG A 70 -0.04 -7.37 23.19
C ARG A 70 0.60 -6.08 22.68
N ASP A 71 1.66 -6.19 21.88
CA ASP A 71 2.30 -5.01 21.30
C ASP A 71 1.37 -4.28 20.31
N LEU A 72 0.59 -5.03 19.52
CA LEU A 72 -0.42 -4.43 18.64
C LEU A 72 -1.56 -3.79 19.43
N GLU A 73 -2.01 -4.39 20.54
CA GLU A 73 -2.99 -3.78 21.44
C GLU A 73 -2.49 -2.41 21.92
N VAL A 74 -1.24 -2.33 22.40
CA VAL A 74 -0.63 -1.06 22.81
C VAL A 74 -0.56 -0.05 21.65
N PHE A 75 -0.19 -0.49 20.44
CA PHE A 75 -0.18 0.38 19.26
C PHE A 75 -1.57 0.94 18.95
N LEU A 76 -2.59 0.08 18.97
CA LEU A 76 -3.97 0.44 18.67
C LEU A 76 -4.57 1.36 19.76
N ASP A 77 -4.28 1.10 21.03
CA ASP A 77 -4.70 1.96 22.15
C ASP A 77 -4.13 3.37 22.03
N VAL A 78 -2.83 3.47 21.71
CA VAL A 78 -2.17 4.76 21.49
C VAL A 78 -2.77 5.46 20.27
N ALA A 79 -3.01 4.75 19.17
CA ALA A 79 -3.68 5.32 17.99
C ALA A 79 -5.08 5.86 18.34
N ALA A 80 -5.87 5.10 19.11
CA ALA A 80 -7.20 5.54 19.57
C ALA A 80 -7.12 6.82 20.43
N GLN A 81 -6.13 6.90 21.33
CA GLN A 81 -5.90 8.09 22.18
C GLN A 81 -5.58 9.34 21.35
N GLU A 82 -4.85 9.17 20.25
CA GLU A 82 -4.51 10.25 19.31
C GLU A 82 -5.58 10.46 18.22
N THR A 83 -6.73 9.78 18.31
CA THR A 83 -7.83 9.82 17.33
C THR A 83 -7.38 9.42 15.91
N LEU A 84 -6.43 8.49 15.83
CA LEU A 84 -5.98 7.88 14.60
C LEU A 84 -6.70 6.55 14.36
N SER A 85 -7.16 6.37 13.12
CA SER A 85 -7.55 5.06 12.62
C SER A 85 -6.33 4.29 12.12
N VAL A 86 -6.40 2.97 12.18
CA VAL A 86 -5.32 2.06 11.82
C VAL A 86 -5.80 1.08 10.76
N ILE A 87 -4.97 0.87 9.74
CA ILE A 87 -5.11 -0.18 8.74
C ILE A 87 -3.93 -1.16 8.91
N PRO A 88 -4.10 -2.28 9.62
CA PRO A 88 -3.08 -3.32 9.69
C PRO A 88 -2.99 -4.09 8.36
N VAL A 89 -1.78 -4.31 7.87
CA VAL A 89 -1.49 -5.15 6.70
C VAL A 89 -1.07 -6.53 7.18
N LEU A 90 -1.68 -7.60 6.66
CA LEU A 90 -1.44 -8.97 7.12
C LEU A 90 -0.52 -9.76 6.17
N PHE A 91 -1.02 -10.23 5.03
CA PHE A 91 -0.29 -11.18 4.18
C PHE A 91 0.66 -10.48 3.21
N ALA A 92 1.35 -11.26 2.36
CA ALA A 92 2.53 -10.87 1.57
C ALA A 92 2.78 -9.36 1.48
N GLN A 93 3.81 -8.95 2.21
CA GLN A 93 4.22 -7.56 2.34
C GLN A 93 5.50 -7.38 1.55
N SER A 94 5.34 -7.04 0.29
CA SER A 94 6.46 -6.86 -0.61
C SER A 94 7.05 -5.46 -0.43
N ILE A 95 8.35 -5.37 -0.17
CA ILE A 95 9.09 -4.10 -0.14
C ILE A 95 10.35 -4.27 -1.00
N GLY A 96 10.46 -3.51 -2.08
CA GLY A 96 11.53 -3.71 -3.07
C GLY A 96 11.44 -5.10 -3.71
N ASP A 97 12.52 -5.86 -3.65
CA ASP A 97 12.57 -7.26 -4.09
C ASP A 97 12.32 -8.28 -2.96
N CYS A 98 11.91 -7.80 -1.78
CA CYS A 98 11.83 -8.61 -0.58
C CYS A 98 10.39 -8.85 -0.08
N VAL A 99 10.21 -9.97 0.62
CA VAL A 99 9.01 -10.25 1.43
C VAL A 99 9.40 -10.88 2.76
N MET A 100 8.79 -10.39 3.85
CA MET A 100 9.01 -10.90 5.21
C MET A 100 8.11 -12.11 5.45
N LEU A 101 8.72 -13.29 5.59
CA LEU A 101 8.02 -14.57 5.73
C LEU A 101 8.65 -15.41 6.83
N PRO A 102 7.85 -16.14 7.62
CA PRO A 102 8.38 -17.17 8.50
C PRO A 102 8.98 -18.32 7.68
N VAL A 103 9.92 -19.06 8.27
CA VAL A 103 10.66 -20.13 7.58
C VAL A 103 9.76 -21.20 6.95
N TYR A 104 8.59 -21.49 7.53
CA TYR A 104 7.67 -22.50 6.99
C TYR A 104 6.96 -22.03 5.71
N ALA A 105 6.87 -20.73 5.48
CA ALA A 105 6.30 -20.12 4.28
C ALA A 105 7.31 -19.99 3.13
N ILE A 106 8.53 -20.50 3.32
CA ILE A 106 9.61 -20.47 2.34
C ILE A 106 9.87 -21.89 1.83
N ASP A 107 9.91 -22.06 0.52
CA ASP A 107 10.32 -23.29 -0.13
C ASP A 107 11.79 -23.20 -0.57
N VAL A 108 12.66 -23.89 0.17
CA VAL A 108 14.11 -23.95 -0.09
C VAL A 108 14.45 -24.62 -1.42
N GLY A 109 13.53 -25.42 -1.99
CA GLY A 109 13.70 -26.08 -3.28
C GLY A 109 13.32 -25.21 -4.47
N VAL A 110 12.66 -24.07 -4.23
CA VAL A 110 12.20 -23.15 -5.27
C VAL A 110 13.09 -21.92 -5.30
N LYS A 111 13.39 -21.44 -6.50
CA LYS A 111 14.05 -20.15 -6.73
C LYS A 111 13.12 -19.26 -7.55
N ARG A 112 13.05 -17.99 -7.17
CA ARG A 112 12.32 -16.95 -7.91
C ARG A 112 13.29 -15.79 -8.16
N PRO A 113 13.81 -15.62 -9.39
CA PRO A 113 14.71 -14.52 -9.70
C PRO A 113 14.06 -13.17 -9.37
N GLY A 114 14.82 -12.28 -8.72
CA GLY A 114 14.32 -10.97 -8.30
C GLY A 114 13.38 -10.99 -7.10
N VAL A 115 13.31 -12.10 -6.35
CA VAL A 115 12.53 -12.21 -5.11
C VAL A 115 13.41 -12.79 -4.01
N ARG A 116 13.49 -12.09 -2.87
CA ARG A 116 14.19 -12.52 -1.66
C ARG A 116 13.21 -12.68 -0.51
N ALA A 117 13.11 -13.88 0.04
CA ALA A 117 12.39 -14.09 1.29
C ALA A 117 13.29 -13.72 2.47
N ILE A 118 12.75 -12.98 3.44
CA ILE A 118 13.45 -12.53 4.65
C ILE A 118 12.75 -13.12 5.86
N THR A 119 13.52 -13.61 6.82
CA THR A 119 13.07 -13.88 8.19
C THR A 119 14.00 -13.14 9.14
N ASP A 120 13.44 -12.35 10.06
CA ASP A 120 14.16 -11.60 11.09
C ASP A 120 15.28 -10.69 10.52
N GLY A 121 14.98 -10.01 9.41
CA GLY A 121 15.95 -9.16 8.72
C GLY A 121 17.06 -9.89 7.95
N VAL A 122 17.01 -11.23 7.88
CA VAL A 122 18.01 -12.06 7.18
C VAL A 122 17.40 -12.74 5.96
N VAL A 123 18.07 -12.60 4.80
CA VAL A 123 17.71 -13.30 3.56
C VAL A 123 17.82 -14.80 3.77
N GLN A 124 16.73 -15.52 3.49
CA GLN A 124 16.66 -16.96 3.61
C GLN A 124 16.92 -17.65 2.26
N PRO A 125 17.43 -18.89 2.26
CA PRO A 125 17.50 -19.69 1.06
C PRO A 125 16.09 -20.08 0.60
N GLY A 126 15.84 -19.97 -0.71
CA GLY A 126 14.58 -20.37 -1.33
C GLY A 126 13.73 -19.19 -1.76
N ALA A 127 12.44 -19.44 -1.92
CA ALA A 127 11.46 -18.46 -2.35
C ALA A 127 10.12 -18.66 -1.64
N PRO A 128 9.23 -17.65 -1.65
CA PRO A 128 7.90 -17.81 -1.08
C PRO A 128 7.15 -19.02 -1.64
N ARG A 129 6.43 -19.73 -0.76
CA ARG A 129 5.38 -20.68 -1.14
C ARG A 129 4.20 -19.96 -1.79
N ASP A 130 3.40 -20.71 -2.53
CA ASP A 130 2.24 -20.16 -3.24
C ASP A 130 1.11 -19.81 -2.26
N GLN A 131 0.99 -18.54 -1.91
CA GLN A 131 0.00 -18.06 -0.93
C GLN A 131 -1.46 -18.21 -1.39
N TYR A 132 -1.70 -18.28 -2.71
CA TYR A 132 -3.08 -18.30 -3.23
C TYR A 132 -3.68 -19.70 -3.26
N THR A 133 -2.84 -20.74 -3.38
CA THR A 133 -3.32 -22.10 -3.64
C THR A 133 -2.62 -23.20 -2.84
N ASP A 134 -1.48 -22.94 -2.20
CA ASP A 134 -0.88 -23.91 -1.27
C ASP A 134 -1.78 -24.03 -0.03
N ALA A 135 -2.40 -25.20 0.15
CA ALA A 135 -3.32 -25.45 1.25
C ALA A 135 -2.72 -25.14 2.64
N ARG A 136 -1.41 -25.38 2.82
CA ARG A 136 -0.74 -25.07 4.10
C ARG A 136 -0.60 -23.56 4.32
N MET A 137 -0.41 -22.79 3.25
CA MET A 137 -0.34 -21.34 3.35
C MET A 137 -1.73 -20.77 3.65
N LEU A 138 -2.75 -21.22 2.92
CA LEU A 138 -4.13 -20.82 3.17
C LEU A 138 -4.58 -21.15 4.61
N GLU A 139 -4.23 -22.32 5.14
CA GLU A 139 -4.51 -22.67 6.54
C GLU A 139 -3.82 -21.71 7.52
N ALA A 140 -2.53 -21.42 7.30
CA ALA A 140 -1.79 -20.48 8.16
C ALA A 140 -2.36 -19.05 8.08
N GLU A 141 -2.71 -18.57 6.89
CA GLU A 141 -3.33 -17.26 6.68
C GLU A 141 -4.67 -17.15 7.41
N LEU A 142 -5.49 -18.21 7.36
CA LEU A 142 -6.76 -18.26 8.08
C LEU A 142 -6.55 -18.26 9.60
N VAL A 143 -5.61 -19.05 10.12
CA VAL A 143 -5.27 -19.03 11.55
C VAL A 143 -4.82 -17.64 11.98
N TRP A 144 -3.99 -16.97 11.16
CA TRP A 144 -3.56 -15.62 11.45
C TRP A 144 -4.74 -14.66 11.45
N LEU A 145 -5.51 -14.60 10.36
CA LEU A 145 -6.67 -13.71 10.21
C LEU A 145 -7.65 -13.88 11.38
N ASP A 146 -8.06 -15.12 11.66
CA ASP A 146 -9.03 -15.43 12.70
C ASP A 146 -8.53 -15.00 14.08
N SER A 147 -7.23 -15.15 14.36
CA SER A 147 -6.61 -14.69 15.61
C SER A 147 -6.62 -13.16 15.71
N MET A 148 -6.29 -12.45 14.63
CA MET A 148 -6.30 -10.98 14.60
C MET A 148 -7.72 -10.42 14.74
N LEU A 149 -8.69 -11.02 14.03
CA LEU A 149 -10.09 -10.65 14.11
C LEU A 149 -10.67 -10.93 15.50
N ALA A 150 -10.36 -12.08 16.10
CA ALA A 150 -10.81 -12.43 17.44
C ALA A 150 -10.29 -11.44 18.50
N ALA A 151 -9.05 -10.95 18.34
CA ALA A 151 -8.46 -10.01 19.27
C ALA A 151 -8.93 -8.56 19.03
N PHE A 152 -9.09 -8.11 17.77
CA PHE A 152 -9.14 -6.68 17.46
C PHE A 152 -10.30 -6.20 16.59
N ALA A 153 -11.22 -7.06 16.13
CA ALA A 153 -12.35 -6.63 15.28
C ALA A 153 -13.24 -5.54 15.91
N GLY A 154 -13.33 -5.49 17.24
CA GLY A 154 -14.09 -4.47 17.98
C GLY A 154 -13.26 -3.27 18.45
N HIS A 155 -11.97 -3.22 18.12
CA HIS A 155 -11.09 -2.17 18.63
C HIS A 155 -11.37 -0.84 17.91
N PRO A 156 -11.61 0.28 18.62
CA PRO A 156 -12.06 1.54 18.02
C PRO A 156 -11.08 2.17 17.02
N ALA A 157 -9.78 1.88 17.16
CA ALA A 157 -8.78 2.33 16.19
C ALA A 157 -8.75 1.51 14.89
N VAL A 158 -9.21 0.26 14.85
CA VAL A 158 -9.13 -0.54 13.62
C VAL A 158 -10.20 -0.08 12.64
N ALA A 159 -9.78 0.48 11.50
CA ALA A 159 -10.71 0.93 10.47
C ALA A 159 -10.94 -0.12 9.39
N MET A 160 -9.90 -0.88 9.03
CA MET A 160 -9.94 -1.85 7.93
C MET A 160 -8.74 -2.79 8.02
N TRP A 161 -8.85 -3.98 7.45
CA TRP A 161 -7.73 -4.93 7.31
C TRP A 161 -7.21 -4.93 5.88
N ASP A 162 -5.93 -4.66 5.68
CA ASP A 162 -5.31 -4.81 4.37
C ASP A 162 -4.76 -6.24 4.22
N LEU A 163 -5.33 -6.97 3.26
CA LEU A 163 -5.02 -8.37 3.01
C LEU A 163 -3.61 -8.55 2.42
N GLY A 164 -2.95 -7.50 1.94
CA GLY A 164 -1.55 -7.60 1.53
C GLY A 164 -1.02 -6.35 0.85
N HIS A 165 0.31 -6.28 0.69
CA HIS A 165 0.97 -5.16 0.03
C HIS A 165 1.80 -5.63 -1.16
N ASP A 166 1.32 -5.30 -2.35
CA ASP A 166 1.92 -5.70 -3.63
C ASP A 166 2.27 -7.20 -3.68
N PRO A 167 1.32 -8.11 -3.36
CA PRO A 167 1.59 -9.55 -3.27
C PRO A 167 2.14 -10.14 -4.58
N ALA A 168 1.70 -9.62 -5.73
CA ALA A 168 2.12 -10.07 -7.06
C ALA A 168 3.58 -9.74 -7.40
N ASN A 169 4.24 -8.87 -6.63
CA ASN A 169 5.67 -8.62 -6.78
C ASN A 169 6.51 -9.86 -6.48
N VAL A 170 6.18 -10.56 -5.40
CA VAL A 170 6.96 -11.70 -4.91
C VAL A 170 6.34 -13.04 -5.27
N MET A 171 5.01 -13.06 -5.45
CA MET A 171 4.25 -14.24 -5.84
C MET A 171 3.18 -13.86 -6.85
N ARG A 172 3.46 -14.02 -8.14
CA ARG A 172 2.42 -13.85 -9.17
C ARG A 172 1.41 -14.98 -9.10
N PRO A 173 0.10 -14.70 -9.15
CA PRO A 173 -0.90 -15.74 -9.25
C PRO A 173 -0.75 -16.51 -10.57
N ARG A 174 -0.97 -17.83 -10.56
CA ARG A 174 -0.88 -18.64 -11.78
C ARG A 174 -2.05 -18.36 -12.71
N ARG A 175 -3.22 -18.08 -12.12
CA ARG A 175 -4.43 -17.64 -12.80
C ARG A 175 -5.00 -16.43 -12.08
N ILE A 176 -5.64 -15.53 -12.82
CA ILE A 176 -6.38 -14.39 -12.26
C ILE A 176 -7.35 -14.86 -11.16
N ASP A 177 -8.06 -15.97 -11.42
CA ASP A 177 -9.03 -16.56 -10.48
C ASP A 177 -8.41 -17.00 -9.15
N ASP A 178 -7.12 -17.36 -9.09
CA ASP A 178 -6.49 -17.83 -7.86
C ASP A 178 -6.45 -16.70 -6.84
N MET A 179 -6.05 -15.49 -7.27
CA MET A 179 -6.00 -14.30 -6.43
C MET A 179 -7.40 -13.82 -6.05
N VAL A 180 -8.37 -13.91 -6.97
CA VAL A 180 -9.77 -13.54 -6.70
C VAL A 180 -10.37 -14.44 -5.63
N ARG A 181 -10.21 -15.77 -5.75
CA ARG A 181 -10.70 -16.73 -4.76
C ARG A 181 -10.03 -16.55 -3.40
N TRP A 182 -8.73 -16.28 -3.40
CA TRP A 182 -7.98 -15.96 -2.19
C TRP A 182 -8.53 -14.72 -1.48
N ALA A 183 -8.73 -13.61 -2.20
CA ALA A 183 -9.32 -12.40 -1.64
C ALA A 183 -10.76 -12.63 -1.12
N GLN A 184 -11.58 -13.38 -1.87
CA GLN A 184 -12.95 -13.73 -1.47
C GLN A 184 -12.98 -14.59 -0.19
N LEU A 185 -12.08 -15.57 -0.08
CA LEU A 185 -11.95 -16.40 1.11
C LEU A 185 -11.69 -15.54 2.36
N LEU A 186 -10.66 -14.69 2.29
CA LEU A 186 -10.27 -13.84 3.41
C LEU A 186 -11.34 -12.78 3.73
N LYS A 187 -11.92 -12.15 2.70
CA LYS A 187 -13.02 -11.19 2.89
C LYS A 187 -14.24 -11.86 3.52
N SER A 188 -14.59 -13.08 3.12
CA SER A 188 -15.71 -13.82 3.72
C SER A 188 -15.50 -14.00 5.21
N ARG A 189 -14.29 -14.39 5.63
CA ARG A 189 -13.94 -14.56 7.05
C ARG A 189 -14.00 -13.26 7.84
N ALA A 190 -13.44 -12.18 7.30
CA ALA A 190 -13.54 -10.87 7.92
C ALA A 190 -14.99 -10.38 8.02
N GLY A 191 -15.81 -10.66 7.00
CA GLY A 191 -17.23 -10.33 6.96
C GLY A 191 -18.07 -11.03 8.03
N GLU A 192 -17.70 -12.25 8.45
CA GLU A 192 -18.33 -12.94 9.60
C GLU A 192 -18.18 -12.16 10.93
N ARG A 193 -17.23 -11.22 10.99
CA ARG A 193 -16.97 -10.33 12.13
C ARG A 193 -17.29 -8.86 11.82
N GLU A 194 -18.07 -8.62 10.77
CA GLU A 194 -18.46 -7.27 10.30
C GLU A 194 -17.25 -6.37 9.98
N GLN A 195 -16.12 -6.97 9.58
CA GLN A 195 -14.90 -6.24 9.27
C GLN A 195 -14.77 -5.92 7.79
N GLN A 196 -14.16 -4.77 7.52
CA GLN A 196 -13.81 -4.31 6.18
C GLN A 196 -12.41 -4.78 5.78
N CYS A 197 -12.23 -5.05 4.49
CA CYS A 197 -10.96 -5.44 3.90
C CYS A 197 -10.61 -4.59 2.68
N MET A 198 -9.31 -4.32 2.57
CA MET A 198 -8.65 -3.79 1.39
C MET A 198 -7.62 -4.80 0.89
N LEU A 199 -7.21 -4.66 -0.36
CA LEU A 199 -5.97 -5.25 -0.85
C LEU A 199 -5.16 -4.19 -1.56
N THR A 200 -3.92 -3.96 -1.13
CA THR A 200 -3.03 -2.99 -1.77
C THR A 200 -2.27 -3.63 -2.93
N LEU A 201 -2.61 -3.21 -4.15
CA LEU A 201 -1.95 -3.54 -5.41
C LEU A 201 -0.94 -2.46 -5.78
N SER A 202 -0.07 -2.72 -6.74
CA SER A 202 0.91 -1.74 -7.25
C SER A 202 0.53 -1.26 -8.65
N SER A 203 1.04 -0.08 -9.04
CA SER A 203 1.01 0.40 -10.43
C SER A 203 1.51 -0.65 -11.43
N ARG A 204 2.39 -1.56 -11.02
CA ARG A 204 2.84 -2.69 -11.85
C ARG A 204 1.73 -3.69 -12.19
N ASP A 205 0.64 -3.77 -11.42
CA ASP A 205 -0.53 -4.59 -11.76
C ASP A 205 -1.37 -4.04 -12.90
N VAL A 206 -1.15 -2.78 -13.26
CA VAL A 206 -1.78 -2.18 -14.44
C VAL A 206 -0.77 -1.96 -15.56
N THR A 207 0.52 -1.74 -15.27
CA THR A 207 1.55 -1.48 -16.29
C THR A 207 2.32 -2.71 -16.75
N THR A 208 2.21 -3.85 -16.06
CA THR A 208 2.88 -5.10 -16.44
C THR A 208 1.96 -6.31 -16.34
N ALA A 209 2.17 -7.30 -17.21
CA ALA A 209 1.38 -8.54 -17.21
C ALA A 209 1.75 -9.46 -16.03
N ARG A 210 1.22 -9.16 -14.83
CA ARG A 210 1.47 -9.96 -13.59
C ARG A 210 0.38 -10.97 -13.25
N GLY A 211 -0.67 -11.07 -14.06
CA GLY A 211 -1.81 -11.95 -13.78
C GLY A 211 -2.83 -11.37 -12.78
N VAL A 212 -2.75 -10.07 -12.48
CA VAL A 212 -3.67 -9.35 -11.59
C VAL A 212 -4.70 -8.56 -12.41
N ARG A 213 -5.95 -8.50 -11.94
CA ARG A 213 -7.04 -7.72 -12.56
C ARG A 213 -7.80 -6.95 -11.50
N LEU A 214 -7.67 -5.62 -11.50
CA LEU A 214 -8.33 -4.75 -10.53
C LEU A 214 -9.85 -4.98 -10.53
N GLY A 215 -10.51 -4.92 -11.69
CA GLY A 215 -11.96 -5.11 -11.79
C GLY A 215 -12.47 -6.50 -11.44
N ALA A 216 -11.60 -7.53 -11.40
CA ALA A 216 -11.98 -8.85 -10.90
C ALA A 216 -11.89 -8.94 -9.37
N LEU A 217 -10.99 -8.17 -8.75
CA LEU A 217 -10.78 -8.11 -7.30
C LEU A 217 -11.73 -7.13 -6.61
N ALA A 218 -11.95 -5.96 -7.23
CA ALA A 218 -12.71 -4.85 -6.66
C ALA A 218 -14.09 -5.25 -6.09
N PRO A 219 -14.90 -6.12 -6.74
CA PRO A 219 -16.20 -6.53 -6.19
C PRO A 219 -16.11 -7.38 -4.91
N SER A 220 -14.93 -7.90 -4.57
CA SER A 220 -14.71 -8.76 -3.41
C SER A 220 -14.06 -8.01 -2.24
N LEU A 221 -13.93 -6.68 -2.32
CA LEU A 221 -13.20 -5.85 -1.36
C LEU A 221 -14.00 -4.57 -1.04
N ASP A 222 -13.78 -3.97 0.13
CA ASP A 222 -14.40 -2.69 0.50
C ASP A 222 -13.61 -1.48 -0.01
N ALA A 223 -12.33 -1.68 -0.32
CA ALA A 223 -11.46 -0.71 -0.98
C ALA A 223 -10.34 -1.43 -1.75
N LEU A 224 -9.77 -0.74 -2.73
CA LEU A 224 -8.51 -1.13 -3.35
C LEU A 224 -7.42 -0.15 -2.94
N GLY A 225 -6.31 -0.68 -2.41
CA GLY A 225 -5.08 0.10 -2.25
C GLY A 225 -4.34 0.10 -3.58
N PHE A 226 -3.74 1.24 -3.94
CA PHE A 226 -2.98 1.39 -5.18
C PHE A 226 -1.68 2.14 -4.91
N ASP A 227 -0.60 1.36 -4.84
CA ASP A 227 0.75 1.83 -4.57
C ASP A 227 1.46 2.27 -5.86
N VAL A 228 1.92 3.52 -5.86
CA VAL A 228 2.56 4.13 -7.02
C VAL A 228 3.92 4.68 -6.61
N ASP A 229 4.97 3.99 -7.05
CA ASP A 229 6.31 4.55 -7.12
C ASP A 229 6.51 5.30 -8.45
N PRO A 230 6.60 6.64 -8.43
CA PRO A 230 6.80 7.41 -9.65
C PRO A 230 8.10 7.06 -10.38
N LYS A 231 9.12 6.55 -9.66
CA LYS A 231 10.40 6.10 -10.24
C LYS A 231 10.28 4.78 -10.99
N ALA A 232 9.23 3.99 -10.71
CA ALA A 232 8.99 2.69 -11.31
C ALA A 232 8.03 2.72 -12.51
N LEU A 233 7.56 3.90 -12.93
CA LEU A 233 6.68 4.08 -14.08
C LEU A 233 7.45 3.99 -15.40
N GLY A 234 7.78 2.76 -15.83
CA GLY A 234 8.63 2.49 -16.99
C GLY A 234 8.10 2.90 -18.37
N PHE A 235 6.87 3.40 -18.48
CA PHE A 235 6.27 3.88 -19.75
C PHE A 235 6.61 5.35 -20.05
N THR A 236 7.32 6.03 -19.15
CA THR A 236 7.70 7.45 -19.31
C THR A 236 9.06 7.74 -18.67
N SER A 237 9.75 8.75 -19.20
CA SER A 237 10.94 9.34 -18.56
C SER A 237 10.59 10.50 -17.63
N GLU A 238 9.32 10.91 -17.56
CA GLU A 238 8.80 12.04 -16.78
C GLU A 238 8.54 11.65 -15.31
N ALA A 239 9.38 10.81 -14.70
CA ALA A 239 9.21 10.27 -13.34
C ALA A 239 9.21 11.32 -12.20
N VAL A 240 9.43 12.59 -12.53
CA VAL A 240 9.46 13.74 -11.61
C VAL A 240 8.21 14.62 -11.70
N ASP A 241 7.30 14.29 -12.61
CA ASP A 241 6.05 14.98 -12.88
C ASP A 241 4.88 14.21 -12.24
N ALA A 242 3.88 14.90 -11.71
CA ALA A 242 2.68 14.25 -11.18
C ALA A 242 1.77 13.69 -12.29
N ARG A 243 1.90 14.13 -13.54
CA ARG A 243 1.07 13.69 -14.68
C ARG A 243 1.06 12.17 -14.91
N PRO A 244 2.20 11.46 -14.94
CA PRO A 244 2.20 10.00 -14.97
C PRO A 244 1.45 9.33 -13.82
N LEU A 245 1.54 9.88 -12.60
CA LEU A 245 0.80 9.40 -11.43
C LEU A 245 -0.71 9.60 -11.62
N VAL A 246 -1.13 10.77 -12.11
CA VAL A 246 -2.54 11.07 -12.40
C VAL A 246 -3.08 10.10 -13.43
N PHE A 247 -2.40 9.97 -14.57
CA PHE A 247 -2.77 9.05 -15.64
C PHE A 247 -2.93 7.61 -15.15
N VAL A 248 -1.91 7.07 -14.46
CA VAL A 248 -1.95 5.67 -14.03
C VAL A 248 -3.02 5.44 -12.96
N THR A 249 -3.35 6.46 -12.17
CA THR A 249 -4.46 6.41 -11.20
C THR A 249 -5.82 6.46 -11.89
N GLN A 250 -6.02 7.31 -12.89
CA GLN A 250 -7.26 7.34 -13.69
C GLN A 250 -7.48 6.01 -14.44
N LEU A 251 -6.39 5.42 -14.95
CA LEU A 251 -6.42 4.09 -15.55
C LEU A 251 -6.75 3.00 -14.52
N ALA A 252 -6.20 3.09 -13.31
CA ALA A 252 -6.55 2.16 -12.23
C ALA A 252 -8.03 2.28 -11.84
N LEU A 253 -8.57 3.50 -11.72
CA LEU A 253 -10.00 3.74 -11.51
C LEU A 253 -10.86 3.10 -12.61
N ARG A 254 -10.44 3.27 -13.88
CA ARG A 254 -11.10 2.66 -15.04
C ARG A 254 -11.06 1.12 -14.96
N LEU A 255 -9.88 0.54 -14.74
CA LEU A 255 -9.69 -0.90 -14.68
C LEU A 255 -10.33 -1.56 -13.45
N ALA A 256 -10.54 -0.81 -12.36
CA ALA A 256 -11.27 -1.26 -11.18
C ALA A 256 -12.80 -1.27 -11.38
N GLY A 257 -13.33 -0.57 -12.38
CA GLY A 257 -14.75 -0.58 -12.72
C GLY A 257 -15.67 0.08 -11.69
N GLY A 258 -15.12 0.85 -10.73
CA GLY A 258 -15.89 1.62 -9.75
C GLY A 258 -16.61 0.81 -8.65
N ALA A 259 -16.31 -0.48 -8.50
CA ALA A 259 -16.99 -1.33 -7.52
C ALA A 259 -16.66 -0.99 -6.05
N CYS A 260 -15.49 -0.41 -5.79
CA CYS A 260 -15.06 0.06 -4.48
C CYS A 260 -14.14 1.29 -4.62
N PRO A 261 -13.99 2.12 -3.55
CA PRO A 261 -13.08 3.24 -3.55
C PRO A 261 -11.61 2.84 -3.74
N LEU A 262 -10.84 3.75 -4.36
CA LEU A 262 -9.38 3.60 -4.55
C LEU A 262 -8.62 4.46 -3.54
N TYR A 263 -7.70 3.83 -2.81
CA TYR A 263 -6.82 4.41 -1.80
C TYR A 263 -5.41 4.46 -2.38
N VAL A 264 -4.92 5.66 -2.72
CA VAL A 264 -3.66 5.79 -3.46
C VAL A 264 -2.51 6.03 -2.50
N HIS A 265 -1.47 5.19 -2.57
CA HIS A 265 -0.23 5.33 -1.82
C HIS A 265 0.84 5.87 -2.75
N VAL A 266 1.45 7.00 -2.37
CA VAL A 266 2.43 7.71 -3.20
C VAL A 266 3.79 7.67 -2.55
N ASP A 267 4.75 7.11 -3.28
CA ASP A 267 6.16 7.15 -2.93
C ASP A 267 6.78 8.51 -3.33
N ALA A 268 7.73 8.99 -2.52
CA ALA A 268 8.42 10.24 -2.85
C ALA A 268 9.34 10.04 -4.07
N PRO A 269 9.39 11.01 -5.00
CA PRO A 269 10.34 11.00 -6.09
C PRO A 269 11.74 11.39 -5.56
N LEU A 270 12.70 11.57 -6.46
CA LEU A 270 14.03 12.06 -6.07
C LEU A 270 13.95 13.50 -5.50
N PRO A 271 14.87 13.89 -4.58
CA PRO A 271 14.74 15.12 -3.79
C PRO A 271 14.59 16.43 -4.57
N ALA A 272 15.22 16.54 -5.76
CA ALA A 272 15.25 17.79 -6.52
C ALA A 272 13.86 18.29 -6.94
N ASP A 273 12.93 17.37 -7.21
CA ASP A 273 11.58 17.68 -7.69
C ASP A 273 10.48 17.38 -6.66
N ALA A 274 10.88 16.90 -5.47
CA ALA A 274 9.98 16.29 -4.50
C ALA A 274 8.91 17.24 -3.97
N ALA A 275 9.23 18.52 -3.75
CA ALA A 275 8.25 19.49 -3.26
C ALA A 275 7.17 19.82 -4.31
N ARG A 276 7.57 20.07 -5.56
CA ARG A 276 6.63 20.35 -6.66
C ARG A 276 5.73 19.14 -6.90
N PHE A 277 6.34 17.97 -7.08
CA PHE A 277 5.62 16.71 -7.28
C PHE A 277 4.62 16.45 -6.16
N ALA A 278 5.02 16.60 -4.89
CA ALA A 278 4.14 16.35 -3.75
C ALA A 278 2.90 17.26 -3.76
N ALA A 279 3.07 18.54 -4.05
CA ALA A 279 1.96 19.49 -4.08
C ALA A 279 0.97 19.16 -5.21
N GLU A 280 1.49 18.92 -6.42
CA GLU A 280 0.68 18.57 -7.60
C GLU A 280 -0.02 17.22 -7.41
N ALA A 281 0.70 16.20 -6.94
CA ALA A 281 0.16 14.87 -6.68
C ALA A 281 -0.96 14.90 -5.63
N ALA A 282 -0.77 15.61 -4.51
CA ALA A 282 -1.77 15.66 -3.45
C ALA A 282 -3.08 16.26 -3.93
N ASP A 283 -3.05 17.37 -4.67
CA ASP A 283 -4.27 18.00 -5.21
C ASP A 283 -4.88 17.16 -6.33
N ALA A 284 -4.08 16.74 -7.31
CA ALA A 284 -4.59 16.03 -8.48
C ALA A 284 -5.26 14.71 -8.12
N LEU A 285 -4.74 13.96 -7.14
CA LEU A 285 -5.37 12.72 -6.66
C LEU A 285 -6.77 12.97 -6.05
N ALA A 286 -6.92 14.07 -5.31
CA ALA A 286 -8.22 14.45 -4.77
C ALA A 286 -9.19 14.90 -5.89
N ASP A 287 -8.67 15.62 -6.89
CA ASP A 287 -9.46 16.15 -8.01
C ASP A 287 -10.00 15.04 -8.91
N ILE A 288 -9.22 13.99 -9.18
CA ILE A 288 -9.66 12.82 -9.96
C ILE A 288 -10.53 11.82 -9.15
N GLY A 289 -10.88 12.17 -7.91
CA GLY A 289 -11.84 11.44 -7.08
C GLY A 289 -11.29 10.21 -6.35
N SER A 290 -9.98 10.17 -6.05
CA SER A 290 -9.45 9.15 -5.13
C SER A 290 -10.10 9.31 -3.74
N ALA A 291 -10.35 8.19 -3.05
CA ALA A 291 -10.99 8.22 -1.73
C ALA A 291 -9.98 8.54 -0.62
N ALA A 292 -8.73 8.16 -0.84
CA ALA A 292 -7.64 8.42 0.10
C ALA A 292 -6.32 8.71 -0.62
N ARG A 293 -5.50 9.52 0.06
CA ARG A 293 -4.13 9.86 -0.33
C ARG A 293 -3.21 9.48 0.83
N PHE A 294 -2.38 8.48 0.59
CA PHE A 294 -1.42 7.96 1.56
C PHE A 294 -0.02 8.36 1.16
N ALA A 295 0.76 8.89 2.11
CA ALA A 295 2.20 8.91 1.97
C ALA A 295 2.77 7.50 2.23
N ALA A 296 3.67 7.04 1.36
CA ALA A 296 4.20 5.68 1.42
C ALA A 296 5.04 5.38 2.67
N ALA A 297 5.58 6.41 3.35
CA ALA A 297 6.24 6.23 4.63
C ALA A 297 6.20 7.51 5.50
N TRP A 298 6.09 7.33 6.82
CA TRP A 298 6.23 8.43 7.77
C TRP A 298 7.64 8.99 7.80
N SER A 299 8.66 8.13 7.87
CA SER A 299 10.04 8.52 8.06
C SER A 299 11.00 7.92 7.04
N ASP A 300 12.06 8.66 6.73
CA ASP A 300 13.26 8.10 6.11
C ASP A 300 13.96 7.11 7.04
N GLY A 301 14.64 6.13 6.46
CA GLY A 301 15.33 5.08 7.22
C GLY A 301 16.72 5.51 7.70
N GLY A 302 17.00 5.37 8.99
CA GLY A 302 18.29 5.68 9.60
C GLY A 302 19.42 4.68 9.30
N PRO A 303 20.66 4.89 9.79
CA PRO A 303 21.82 4.05 9.51
C PRO A 303 21.61 2.57 9.80
N ARG A 304 20.82 2.23 10.82
CA ARG A 304 20.51 0.84 11.17
C ARG A 304 19.78 0.12 10.04
N THR A 305 18.95 0.82 9.27
CA THR A 305 18.24 0.21 8.15
C THR A 305 19.13 0.08 6.91
N ALA A 306 20.29 0.75 6.85
CA ALA A 306 21.14 0.79 5.66
C ALA A 306 21.66 -0.58 5.22
N THR A 307 21.86 -1.49 6.16
CA THR A 307 22.55 -2.77 5.96
C THR A 307 21.61 -3.96 5.95
N VAL A 308 20.30 -3.74 6.16
CA VAL A 308 19.30 -4.80 6.18
C VAL A 308 18.48 -4.76 4.89
N PRO A 309 18.02 -5.92 4.39
CA PRO A 309 17.15 -5.95 3.22
C PRO A 309 15.83 -5.19 3.44
N PRO A 310 15.17 -4.69 2.39
CA PRO A 310 15.65 -4.62 1.01
C PRO A 310 16.70 -3.52 0.77
N PHE A 311 17.03 -2.70 1.78
CA PHE A 311 17.83 -1.49 1.61
C PHE A 311 19.30 -1.74 1.25
N ASP A 312 19.78 -2.96 1.48
CA ASP A 312 21.10 -3.42 1.07
C ASP A 312 21.28 -3.40 -0.47
N THR A 313 20.22 -3.64 -1.23
CA THR A 313 20.22 -3.55 -2.70
C THR A 313 19.37 -2.40 -3.24
N HIS A 314 18.46 -1.88 -2.41
CA HIS A 314 17.53 -0.79 -2.74
C HIS A 314 17.66 0.38 -1.77
N PRO A 315 18.83 1.06 -1.70
CA PRO A 315 19.06 2.14 -0.76
C PRO A 315 18.11 3.33 -0.96
N GLU A 316 17.60 3.53 -2.18
CA GLU A 316 16.62 4.56 -2.52
C GLU A 316 15.30 4.41 -1.76
N LEU A 317 14.96 3.21 -1.29
CA LEU A 317 13.74 3.02 -0.51
C LEU A 317 13.83 3.69 0.87
N ARG A 318 15.02 4.09 1.32
CA ARG A 318 15.18 4.80 2.61
C ARG A 318 14.83 6.29 2.52
N MET A 319 14.66 6.84 1.33
CA MET A 319 14.41 8.27 1.08
C MET A 319 12.99 8.47 0.54
N ARG A 320 12.00 8.28 1.40
CA ARG A 320 10.55 8.32 1.05
C ARG A 320 9.65 8.90 2.14
N GLY A 321 10.23 9.35 3.25
CA GLY A 321 9.54 9.81 4.44
C GLY A 321 8.94 11.20 4.30
N ILE A 322 7.86 11.43 5.06
CA ILE A 322 7.36 12.77 5.37
C ILE A 322 8.37 13.53 6.23
N VAL A 323 9.05 12.84 7.13
CA VAL A 323 10.18 13.37 7.90
C VAL A 323 11.46 12.61 7.61
N ASP A 324 12.59 13.29 7.76
CA ASP A 324 13.90 12.69 7.65
C ASP A 324 14.29 11.95 8.95
N ILE A 325 15.52 11.44 9.00
CA ILE A 325 16.06 10.74 10.16
C ILE A 325 16.17 11.61 11.43
N THR A 326 16.26 12.93 11.29
CA THR A 326 16.30 13.85 12.44
C THR A 326 14.89 14.17 12.95
N GLY A 327 13.86 13.85 12.16
CA GLY A 327 12.47 14.20 12.42
C GLY A 327 12.06 15.54 11.80
N GLU A 328 12.95 16.20 11.06
CA GLU A 328 12.61 17.38 10.28
C GLU A 328 11.82 16.99 9.02
N ARG A 329 10.92 17.87 8.56
CA ARG A 329 10.11 17.60 7.36
C ARG A 329 11.02 17.56 6.13
N THR A 330 10.87 16.52 5.31
CA THR A 330 11.52 16.46 4.00
C THR A 330 10.87 17.47 3.04
N ALA A 331 11.51 17.75 1.91
CA ALA A 331 10.92 18.59 0.86
C ALA A 331 9.58 18.03 0.35
N PHE A 332 9.49 16.70 0.20
CA PHE A 332 8.25 16.00 -0.10
C PHE A 332 7.22 16.21 1.01
N GLY A 333 7.59 15.90 2.26
CA GLY A 333 6.68 15.93 3.40
C GLY A 333 6.14 17.32 3.71
N ALA A 334 6.96 18.36 3.64
CA ALA A 334 6.52 19.73 3.85
C ALA A 334 5.45 20.15 2.83
N ALA A 335 5.68 19.86 1.54
CA ALA A 335 4.73 20.19 0.47
C ALA A 335 3.47 19.31 0.50
N TRP A 336 3.63 18.01 0.78
CA TRP A 336 2.52 17.07 0.91
C TRP A 336 1.57 17.47 2.04
N LEU A 337 2.11 17.70 3.24
CA LEU A 337 1.34 18.09 4.42
C LEU A 337 0.61 19.41 4.22
N ALA A 338 1.20 20.38 3.52
CA ALA A 338 0.55 21.64 3.20
C ALA A 338 -0.74 21.48 2.38
N ARG A 339 -0.89 20.38 1.64
CA ARG A 339 -2.07 20.07 0.81
C ARG A 339 -3.03 19.08 1.47
N VAL A 340 -2.52 18.05 2.16
CA VAL A 340 -3.39 17.00 2.74
C VAL A 340 -4.00 17.39 4.10
N ALA A 341 -3.43 18.38 4.78
CA ALA A 341 -3.99 18.97 6.00
C ALA A 341 -5.34 19.66 5.80
N ALA A 342 -5.58 20.18 4.59
CA ALA A 342 -6.84 20.81 4.25
C ALA A 342 -7.90 19.74 4.02
N GLU A 343 -9.01 19.83 4.75
CA GLU A 343 -10.19 19.01 4.47
C GLU A 343 -10.65 19.29 3.04
N ARG A 344 -10.73 18.24 2.23
CA ARG A 344 -11.26 18.27 0.87
C ARG A 344 -12.41 17.30 0.75
N GLU A 345 -13.48 17.77 0.13
CA GLU A 345 -14.59 16.92 -0.28
C GLU A 345 -14.12 16.02 -1.43
N ARG A 346 -14.49 14.74 -1.36
CA ARG A 346 -14.21 13.78 -2.41
C ARG A 346 -14.96 14.16 -3.67
N GLN A 347 -14.22 14.30 -4.76
CA GLN A 347 -14.79 14.51 -6.08
C GLN A 347 -15.36 13.21 -6.65
N THR A 348 -16.24 13.33 -7.65
CA THR A 348 -16.67 12.15 -8.41
C THR A 348 -15.45 11.56 -9.13
N PRO A 349 -15.22 10.23 -9.06
CA PRO A 349 -14.10 9.62 -9.75
C PRO A 349 -14.08 9.97 -11.25
N GLU A 350 -12.90 10.33 -11.77
CA GLU A 350 -12.67 10.69 -13.17
C GLU A 350 -11.79 9.62 -13.85
N PRO A 351 -12.32 8.42 -14.14
CA PRO A 351 -11.56 7.34 -14.78
C PRO A 351 -11.28 7.65 -16.25
N TRP A 352 -10.08 7.30 -16.71
CA TRP A 352 -9.66 7.44 -18.12
C TRP A 352 -8.95 6.18 -18.59
N PRO A 353 -9.08 5.74 -19.85
CA PRO A 353 -9.92 6.31 -20.93
C PRO A 353 -11.41 6.11 -20.70
N ASP A 354 -12.27 6.73 -21.52
CA ASP A 354 -13.74 6.60 -21.45
C ASP A 354 -14.26 5.19 -21.77
N ASP A 355 -13.50 4.41 -22.52
CA ASP A 355 -13.75 2.99 -22.80
C ASP A 355 -12.42 2.25 -22.98
N ILE A 356 -12.39 0.97 -22.60
CA ILE A 356 -11.21 0.13 -22.73
C ILE A 356 -11.59 -1.34 -22.87
N ASP A 357 -11.08 -2.01 -23.90
CA ASP A 357 -11.07 -3.47 -23.91
C ASP A 357 -9.99 -3.95 -22.93
N VAL A 358 -10.42 -4.36 -21.74
CA VAL A 358 -9.54 -4.82 -20.67
C VAL A 358 -8.72 -6.04 -21.09
N VAL A 359 -9.29 -6.94 -21.90
CA VAL A 359 -8.59 -8.15 -22.35
C VAL A 359 -7.47 -7.78 -23.31
N GLU A 360 -7.78 -6.96 -24.31
CA GLU A 360 -6.81 -6.47 -25.28
C GLU A 360 -5.72 -5.62 -24.62
N TYR A 361 -6.11 -4.71 -23.72
CA TYR A 361 -5.17 -3.87 -22.96
C TYR A 361 -4.09 -4.70 -22.28
N TYR A 362 -4.47 -5.72 -21.51
CA TYR A 362 -3.52 -6.56 -20.79
C TYR A 362 -2.76 -7.53 -21.69
N ALA A 363 -3.33 -7.95 -22.82
CA ALA A 363 -2.67 -8.83 -23.78
C ALA A 363 -1.50 -8.13 -24.51
N ASN A 364 -1.60 -6.80 -24.65
CA ASN A 364 -0.65 -5.96 -25.38
C ASN A 364 0.24 -5.11 -24.46
N LEU A 365 0.43 -5.49 -23.19
CA LEU A 365 1.40 -4.81 -22.32
C LEU A 365 2.84 -5.21 -22.68
N PRO A 366 3.82 -4.27 -22.68
CA PRO A 366 3.72 -2.87 -22.23
C PRO A 366 3.39 -1.83 -23.33
N GLU A 367 3.09 -2.24 -24.56
CA GLU A 367 2.79 -1.32 -25.65
C GLU A 367 1.50 -0.52 -25.38
N SER A 368 0.45 -1.19 -24.93
CA SER A 368 -0.86 -0.60 -24.66
C SER A 368 -0.83 0.55 -23.64
N ILE A 369 -0.02 0.44 -22.57
CA ILE A 369 0.13 1.51 -21.57
C ILE A 369 0.86 2.72 -22.17
N SER A 370 1.84 2.49 -23.04
CA SER A 370 2.59 3.56 -23.70
C SER A 370 1.71 4.34 -24.69
N ASP A 371 0.90 3.62 -25.46
CA ASP A 371 -0.06 4.20 -26.40
C ASP A 371 -1.16 4.99 -25.68
N LEU A 372 -1.72 4.42 -24.61
CA LEU A 372 -2.70 5.11 -23.76
C LEU A 372 -2.11 6.37 -23.12
N TYR A 373 -0.86 6.32 -22.62
CA TYR A 373 -0.23 7.50 -22.04
C TYR A 373 -0.01 8.60 -23.08
N ALA A 374 0.41 8.24 -24.30
CA ALA A 374 0.56 9.19 -25.40
C ALA A 374 -0.78 9.85 -25.77
N GLY A 375 -1.86 9.06 -25.85
CA GLY A 375 -3.22 9.56 -26.11
C GLY A 375 -3.73 10.48 -24.99
N TRP A 376 -3.55 10.09 -23.73
CA TRP A 376 -3.94 10.89 -22.57
C TRP A 376 -3.22 12.24 -22.53
N ARG A 377 -1.92 12.27 -22.83
CA ARG A 377 -1.15 13.51 -22.91
C ARG A 377 -1.70 14.44 -23.98
N GLY A 378 -2.02 13.92 -25.17
CA GLY A 378 -2.59 14.70 -26.28
C GLY A 378 -3.94 15.31 -25.92
N ALA A 379 -4.83 14.52 -25.30
CA ALA A 379 -6.15 15.01 -24.86
C ALA A 379 -6.04 16.06 -23.74
N SER A 380 -5.08 15.89 -22.82
CA SER A 380 -4.87 16.81 -21.70
C SER A 380 -4.26 18.15 -22.12
N SER A 381 -3.51 18.19 -23.23
CA SER A 381 -2.97 19.44 -23.81
C SER A 381 -3.99 20.28 -24.58
N ASP A 382 -5.10 19.69 -25.01
CA ASP A 382 -6.18 20.38 -25.74
C ASP A 382 -7.31 20.90 -24.81
N GLY A 383 -7.22 20.63 -23.51
CA GLY A 383 -8.07 21.27 -22.49
C GLY A 383 -7.64 22.73 -22.25
N PRO A 384 -8.57 23.63 -21.85
CA PRO A 384 -8.18 25.00 -21.52
C PRO A 384 -7.11 24.95 -20.44
N ALA A 385 -5.96 25.58 -20.71
CA ALA A 385 -4.86 25.71 -19.77
C ALA A 385 -5.44 26.02 -18.38
N MET A 386 -5.19 25.12 -17.42
CA MET A 386 -5.48 25.34 -16.01
C MET A 386 -4.74 26.61 -15.59
N LEU A 387 -5.43 27.74 -15.68
CA LEU A 387 -4.97 29.06 -15.30
C LEU A 387 -5.02 29.14 -13.77
N GLY A 388 -3.85 29.34 -13.14
CA GLY A 388 -3.74 29.90 -11.79
C GLY A 388 -2.81 29.14 -10.87
#